data_AF-A0A3M1ZF66-F1
#
_entry.id   AF-A0A3M1ZF66-F1
#
_cell.length_a   1.000
_cell.length_b   1.000
_cell.length_c   1.000
_cell.angle_alpha   90.00
_cell.angle_beta   90.00
_cell.angle_gamma   90.00
#
_symmetry.space_group_name_H-M   'P 1'
#
loop_
_entity.id
_entity.type
_entity.pdbx_description
1 polymer ?
#
loop_
_entity_poly.entity_id
_entity_poly.type
_entity_poly.pdbx_seq_one_letter_code
_entity_poly.pdbx_strand_id
1 'polypeptide(L)'
;AGNPAFLHPYIADDGALFNFLKRAPGQLFFCPNNFLDTHFGPGWAWEDYDAYFQPERSSLPIYGNVVLAARDSLREGFDVQPPFFKNYMEFDAGLGGDRAEIVRDECANRFRYNARAMTGESYLKEIPFKYSDALLVALLSDTLGREVTLLDLPVLPDDFPESRELGGGNMFETYRFLLQHSDNFIAEQLLLMCSARLFDTLQVSRTIAYAKDRFFRDLPDEPVWVDGSGLSRYNLLTPRSVVRVLEKMYKEIPEEQLFALLPAGGVSGTIEHWYEGENGPYVFAKTGTLSGNHCLSGYLKTKSGKTLIFSFMNNHYRGSSAPVKREMERILKKIYEAY
;
A
#
# COMPACT_ATOMS: atom_id res chain seq x y z
N ALA A 1 -1.70 -13.48 -9.73
CA ALA A 1 -1.79 -12.14 -10.35
C ALA A 1 -2.03 -11.10 -9.26
N GLY A 2 -1.54 -9.87 -9.42
CA GLY A 2 -1.75 -8.78 -8.44
C GLY A 2 -0.97 -8.90 -7.12
N ASN A 3 -0.04 -9.85 -6.94
CA ASN A 3 0.68 -10.01 -5.68
C ASN A 3 1.62 -8.82 -5.43
N PRO A 4 1.39 -7.97 -4.40
CA PRO A 4 2.20 -6.79 -4.16
C PRO A 4 3.56 -7.10 -3.54
N ALA A 5 3.77 -8.33 -3.02
CA ALA A 5 4.99 -8.70 -2.32
C ALA A 5 6.16 -9.07 -3.26
N PHE A 6 5.92 -9.28 -4.55
CA PHE A 6 6.95 -9.75 -5.47
C PHE A 6 8.11 -8.75 -5.60
N LEU A 7 9.28 -9.16 -5.09
CA LEU A 7 10.49 -8.34 -4.97
C LEU A 7 10.25 -6.99 -4.27
N HIS A 8 9.25 -6.91 -3.39
CA HIS A 8 8.91 -5.68 -2.69
C HIS A 8 10.07 -5.23 -1.79
N PRO A 9 10.42 -3.93 -1.74
CA PRO A 9 11.57 -3.46 -0.98
C PRO A 9 11.48 -3.68 0.55
N TYR A 10 10.26 -3.73 1.08
CA TYR A 10 10.02 -3.79 2.53
C TYR A 10 9.33 -5.07 3.01
N ILE A 11 8.79 -5.88 2.09
CA ILE A 11 8.03 -7.09 2.44
C ILE A 11 8.85 -8.28 1.99
N ALA A 12 9.02 -9.24 2.91
CA ALA A 12 9.73 -10.47 2.60
C ALA A 12 8.98 -11.28 1.53
N ASP A 13 9.63 -11.42 0.38
CA ASP A 13 9.30 -12.39 -0.65
C ASP A 13 10.04 -13.70 -0.36
N ASP A 14 9.34 -14.83 -0.44
CA ASP A 14 9.96 -16.16 -0.31
C ASP A 14 10.75 -16.55 -1.57
N GLY A 15 10.67 -15.72 -2.62
CA GLY A 15 11.36 -15.91 -3.88
C GLY A 15 10.81 -17.07 -4.70
N ALA A 16 9.65 -17.64 -4.33
CA ALA A 16 9.06 -18.77 -5.05
C ALA A 16 8.76 -18.40 -6.49
N LEU A 17 8.13 -17.23 -6.71
CA LEU A 17 7.82 -16.73 -8.06
C LEU A 17 9.10 -16.43 -8.85
N PHE A 18 10.06 -15.73 -8.24
CA PHE A 18 11.34 -15.42 -8.89
C PHE A 18 12.07 -16.69 -9.34
N ASN A 19 12.22 -17.66 -8.43
CA ASN A 19 12.92 -18.91 -8.72
C ASN A 19 12.17 -19.77 -9.76
N PHE A 20 10.84 -19.79 -9.71
CA PHE A 20 10.03 -20.44 -10.73
C PHE A 20 10.28 -19.84 -12.10
N LEU A 21 10.11 -18.52 -12.26
CA LEU A 21 10.30 -17.83 -13.54
C LEU A 21 11.75 -17.97 -14.04
N LYS A 22 12.75 -17.89 -13.16
CA LYS A 22 14.15 -18.03 -13.53
C LYS A 22 14.49 -19.45 -14.04
N ARG A 23 13.86 -20.49 -13.49
CA ARG A 23 14.15 -21.91 -13.80
C ARG A 23 13.18 -22.55 -14.78
N ALA A 24 12.03 -21.94 -15.07
CA ALA A 24 11.03 -22.49 -15.95
C ALA A 24 11.62 -22.78 -17.35
N PRO A 25 11.38 -23.97 -17.93
CA PRO A 25 11.87 -24.31 -19.26
C PRO A 25 11.15 -23.47 -20.33
N GLY A 26 11.80 -23.23 -21.46
CA GLY A 26 11.20 -22.54 -22.61
C GLY A 26 11.22 -21.02 -22.54
N GLN A 27 10.41 -20.38 -23.39
CA GLN A 27 10.24 -18.93 -23.45
C GLN A 27 9.24 -18.47 -22.39
N LEU A 28 9.47 -17.28 -21.83
CA LEU A 28 8.59 -16.67 -20.85
C LEU A 28 7.65 -15.68 -21.55
N PHE A 29 6.36 -15.80 -21.28
CA PHE A 29 5.33 -14.89 -21.80
C PHE A 29 4.59 -14.24 -20.64
N PHE A 30 4.22 -12.98 -20.81
CA PHE A 30 3.37 -12.24 -19.89
C PHE A 30 2.08 -11.83 -20.60
N CYS A 31 0.92 -12.18 -20.01
CA CYS A 31 -0.40 -11.83 -20.52
C CYS A 31 -1.14 -10.95 -19.50
N PRO A 32 -1.39 -9.65 -19.81
CA PRO A 32 -2.03 -8.71 -18.88
C PRO A 32 -3.57 -8.69 -18.95
N ASN A 33 -4.19 -9.49 -19.82
CA ASN A 33 -5.58 -9.29 -20.26
C ASN A 33 -6.65 -9.55 -19.19
N ASN A 34 -6.27 -10.04 -18.02
CA ASN A 34 -7.15 -10.11 -16.87
C ASN A 34 -7.25 -8.79 -16.09
N PHE A 35 -6.44 -7.76 -16.38
CA PHE A 35 -6.53 -6.46 -15.75
C PHE A 35 -7.57 -5.57 -16.41
N LEU A 36 -8.71 -5.41 -15.74
CA LEU A 36 -9.90 -4.70 -16.24
C LEU A 36 -10.20 -3.47 -15.40
N ASP A 37 -9.17 -2.81 -14.90
CA ASP A 37 -9.24 -1.61 -14.08
C ASP A 37 -8.35 -0.51 -14.68
N THR A 38 -8.28 0.63 -14.00
CA THR A 38 -7.38 1.73 -14.31
C THR A 38 -6.20 1.75 -13.33
N HIS A 39 -5.11 2.42 -13.70
CA HIS A 39 -3.93 2.49 -12.83
C HIS A 39 -4.17 3.33 -11.57
N PHE A 40 -4.96 4.40 -11.66
CA PHE A 40 -5.38 5.21 -10.51
C PHE A 40 -6.84 4.98 -10.16
N GLY A 41 -7.17 4.99 -8.87
CA GLY A 41 -8.54 4.84 -8.39
C GLY A 41 -9.42 6.07 -8.68
N PRO A 42 -10.75 5.91 -8.67
CA PRO A 42 -11.66 7.04 -8.87
C PRO A 42 -11.50 8.07 -7.73
N GLY A 43 -11.33 9.34 -8.08
CA GLY A 43 -11.20 10.43 -7.08
C GLY A 43 -9.81 10.55 -6.45
N TRP A 44 -8.82 9.83 -6.98
CA TRP A 44 -7.41 10.06 -6.70
C TRP A 44 -6.95 11.37 -7.37
N ALA A 45 -6.05 12.08 -6.72
CA ALA A 45 -5.50 13.33 -7.20
C ALA A 45 -4.48 13.06 -8.32
N TRP A 46 -4.63 13.72 -9.46
CA TRP A 46 -3.74 13.51 -10.60
C TRP A 46 -2.36 14.12 -10.34
N GLU A 47 -2.30 15.17 -9.52
CA GLU A 47 -1.08 15.87 -9.13
C GLU A 47 -0.17 15.03 -8.21
N ASP A 48 -0.71 13.98 -7.57
CA ASP A 48 0.03 13.08 -6.67
C ASP A 48 0.71 11.92 -7.42
N TYR A 49 0.83 11.98 -8.75
CA TYR A 49 1.27 10.87 -9.61
C TYR A 49 2.69 10.33 -9.29
N ASP A 50 3.55 11.13 -8.67
CA ASP A 50 4.91 10.75 -8.25
C ASP A 50 5.08 10.73 -6.72
N ALA A 51 3.99 10.88 -5.98
CA ALA A 51 4.01 10.76 -4.54
C ALA A 51 4.12 9.29 -4.12
N TYR A 52 5.02 8.98 -3.17
CA TYR A 52 5.28 7.61 -2.71
C TYR A 52 4.03 6.82 -2.29
N PHE A 53 2.97 7.51 -1.87
CA PHE A 53 1.73 6.90 -1.40
C PHE A 53 0.74 6.59 -2.53
N GLN A 54 1.04 6.95 -3.78
CA GLN A 54 0.18 6.73 -4.94
C GLN A 54 0.85 5.90 -6.08
N PRO A 55 1.47 4.73 -5.82
CA PRO A 55 1.89 3.86 -6.91
C PRO A 55 0.73 3.37 -7.77
N GLU A 56 0.95 3.29 -9.09
CA GLU A 56 -0.05 2.84 -10.06
C GLU A 56 -0.43 1.36 -9.79
N ARG A 57 -1.73 1.06 -9.69
CA ARG A 57 -2.27 -0.31 -9.65
C ARG A 57 -1.85 -1.06 -10.91
N SER A 58 -1.59 -2.36 -10.79
CA SER A 58 -1.07 -3.15 -11.91
C SER A 58 -1.42 -4.62 -11.87
N SER A 59 -1.35 -5.27 -13.03
CA SER A 59 -1.62 -6.69 -13.24
C SER A 59 -0.60 -7.61 -12.56
N LEU A 60 0.67 -7.22 -12.64
CA LEU A 60 1.77 -7.83 -11.90
C LEU A 60 2.63 -6.73 -11.27
N PRO A 61 2.51 -6.49 -9.96
CA PRO A 61 3.45 -5.65 -9.21
C PRO A 61 4.86 -6.22 -9.24
N ILE A 62 5.85 -5.34 -9.30
CA ILE A 62 7.26 -5.70 -9.10
C ILE A 62 7.97 -4.54 -8.41
N TYR A 63 8.80 -4.82 -7.40
CA TYR A 63 9.48 -3.79 -6.61
C TYR A 63 8.52 -2.75 -6.00
N GLY A 64 7.29 -3.15 -5.64
CA GLY A 64 6.27 -2.23 -5.11
C GLY A 64 5.79 -1.16 -6.11
N ASN A 65 6.10 -1.32 -7.41
CA ASN A 65 5.90 -0.31 -8.44
C ASN A 65 6.59 1.03 -8.17
N VAL A 66 7.71 1.01 -7.44
CA VAL A 66 8.50 2.20 -7.10
C VAL A 66 9.94 2.06 -7.55
N VAL A 67 10.57 3.21 -7.77
CA VAL A 67 12.01 3.39 -7.83
C VAL A 67 12.48 3.90 -6.48
N LEU A 68 13.42 3.19 -5.87
CA LEU A 68 14.09 3.65 -4.67
C LEU A 68 15.37 4.39 -5.05
N ALA A 69 15.45 5.65 -4.64
CA ALA A 69 16.69 6.42 -4.66
C ALA A 69 17.22 6.56 -3.23
N ALA A 70 18.38 5.95 -2.98
CA ALA A 70 18.97 5.88 -1.64
C ALA A 70 20.35 6.54 -1.63
N ARG A 71 20.56 7.46 -0.71
CA ARG A 71 21.85 8.12 -0.52
C ARG A 71 22.40 7.81 0.86
N ASP A 72 23.67 7.42 0.88
CA ASP A 72 24.52 7.46 2.07
C ASP A 72 25.40 8.73 2.01
N SER A 73 25.52 9.45 3.12
CA SER A 73 26.21 10.73 3.19
C SER A 73 27.74 10.66 3.00
N LEU A 74 28.34 9.47 2.96
CA LEU A 74 29.80 9.25 2.92
C LEU A 74 30.40 9.38 1.51
N ARG A 75 29.58 9.33 0.46
CA ARG A 75 30.05 9.45 -0.94
C ARG A 75 29.19 10.40 -1.75
N GLU A 76 29.66 10.82 -2.92
CA GLU A 76 28.82 11.51 -3.90
C GLU A 76 27.88 10.52 -4.62
N GLY A 77 26.70 11.02 -5.00
CA GLY A 77 25.68 10.26 -5.71
C GLY A 77 24.70 9.51 -4.81
N PHE A 78 23.79 8.80 -5.45
CA PHE A 78 22.78 7.96 -4.81
C PHE A 78 22.64 6.64 -5.59
N ASP A 79 22.21 5.60 -4.91
CA ASP A 79 21.86 4.33 -5.51
C ASP A 79 20.41 4.36 -6.00
N VAL A 80 20.15 3.59 -7.05
CA VAL A 80 18.84 3.42 -7.64
C VAL A 80 18.50 1.94 -7.67
N GLN A 81 17.35 1.59 -7.12
CA GLN A 81 16.79 0.23 -7.15
C GLN A 81 15.37 0.28 -7.74
N PRO A 82 15.03 -0.58 -8.71
CA PRO A 82 15.93 -1.53 -9.39
C PRO A 82 16.96 -0.80 -10.28
N PRO A 83 18.16 -1.38 -10.52
CA PRO A 83 19.23 -0.72 -11.29
C PRO A 83 18.85 -0.36 -12.73
N PHE A 84 17.85 -1.05 -13.29
CA PHE A 84 17.20 -0.74 -14.57
C PHE A 84 16.91 0.77 -14.72
N PHE A 85 16.44 1.43 -13.66
CA PHE A 85 16.05 2.84 -13.71
C PHE A 85 17.24 3.83 -13.66
N LYS A 86 18.48 3.37 -13.47
CA LYS A 86 19.67 4.26 -13.54
C LYS A 86 19.77 4.98 -14.88
N ASN A 87 19.38 4.32 -15.96
CA ASN A 87 19.41 4.88 -17.32
C ASN A 87 18.29 5.90 -17.58
N TYR A 88 17.37 6.07 -16.63
CA TYR A 88 16.23 6.98 -16.72
C TYR A 88 16.35 8.17 -15.76
N MET A 89 17.49 8.26 -15.05
CA MET A 89 17.83 9.37 -14.16
C MET A 89 18.54 10.48 -14.95
N GLU A 90 18.03 11.69 -14.84
CA GLU A 90 18.57 12.86 -15.54
C GLU A 90 18.84 14.00 -14.55
N PHE A 91 20.03 14.59 -14.61
CA PHE A 91 20.31 15.80 -13.84
C PHE A 91 19.54 16.99 -14.42
N ASP A 92 18.86 17.73 -13.56
CA ASP A 92 18.15 18.96 -13.91
C ASP A 92 18.54 20.10 -12.97
N ALA A 93 19.33 21.04 -13.49
CA ALA A 93 19.74 22.25 -12.75
C ALA A 93 18.56 23.18 -12.41
N GLY A 94 17.45 23.09 -13.17
CA GLY A 94 16.26 23.91 -12.98
C GLY A 94 15.43 23.53 -11.76
N LEU A 95 15.56 22.31 -11.23
CA LEU A 95 14.87 21.89 -10.00
C LEU A 95 15.36 22.67 -8.77
N GLY A 96 16.64 23.08 -8.74
CA GLY A 96 17.19 23.96 -7.71
C GLY A 96 16.93 23.50 -6.26
N GLY A 97 16.96 24.44 -5.32
CA GLY A 97 16.57 24.21 -3.93
C GLY A 97 17.67 23.72 -2.99
N ASP A 98 17.37 23.74 -1.69
CA ASP A 98 18.31 23.42 -0.60
C ASP A 98 18.23 21.96 -0.12
N ARG A 99 17.32 21.16 -0.71
CA ARG A 99 17.08 19.76 -0.33
C ARG A 99 17.24 18.85 -1.54
N ALA A 100 17.53 17.58 -1.29
CA ALA A 100 17.55 16.56 -2.33
C ALA A 100 16.18 16.45 -3.00
N GLU A 101 16.13 16.67 -4.31
CA GLU A 101 14.92 16.51 -5.11
C GLU A 101 15.15 15.50 -6.22
N ILE A 102 14.16 14.61 -6.37
CA ILE A 102 14.07 13.62 -7.45
C ILE A 102 12.57 13.53 -7.75
N VAL A 103 12.18 13.93 -8.95
CA VAL A 103 10.79 13.98 -9.40
C VAL A 103 10.65 13.15 -10.66
N ARG A 104 9.49 12.50 -10.83
CA ARG A 104 9.17 11.83 -12.10
C ARG A 104 8.42 12.80 -12.99
N ASP A 105 8.59 12.74 -14.30
CA ASP A 105 7.70 13.43 -15.22
C ASP A 105 6.33 12.75 -15.27
N GLU A 106 5.25 13.54 -15.32
CA GLU A 106 3.87 13.04 -15.27
C GLU A 106 3.59 11.89 -16.24
N CYS A 107 3.92 12.09 -17.52
CA CYS A 107 3.57 11.15 -18.60
C CYS A 107 4.69 10.15 -18.97
N ALA A 108 5.82 10.15 -18.27
CA ALA A 108 6.97 9.30 -18.64
C ALA A 108 7.79 8.86 -17.43
N ASN A 109 8.48 7.72 -17.54
CA ASN A 109 9.48 7.29 -16.57
C ASN A 109 10.81 8.01 -16.80
N ARG A 110 10.79 9.34 -16.78
CA ARG A 110 11.99 10.18 -16.74
C ARG A 110 12.07 10.79 -15.34
N PHE A 111 13.16 10.51 -14.64
CA PHE A 111 13.36 10.90 -13.25
C PHE A 111 14.41 12.00 -13.20
N ARG A 112 13.99 13.23 -12.90
CA ARG A 112 14.88 14.39 -12.86
C ARG A 112 15.33 14.64 -11.43
N TYR A 113 16.62 14.86 -11.24
CA TYR A 113 17.21 15.12 -9.92
C TYR A 113 18.04 16.39 -9.89
N ASN A 114 18.06 17.05 -8.73
CA ASN A 114 18.86 18.26 -8.53
C ASN A 114 20.27 17.95 -7.97
N ALA A 115 21.13 18.96 -7.86
CA ALA A 115 22.50 18.79 -7.36
C ALA A 115 22.55 18.30 -5.89
N ARG A 116 21.54 18.67 -5.09
CA ARG A 116 21.40 18.22 -3.70
C ARG A 116 20.98 16.76 -3.57
N ALA A 117 20.44 16.13 -4.62
CA ALA A 117 20.24 14.68 -4.60
C ALA A 117 21.58 13.93 -4.62
N MET A 118 22.62 14.53 -5.20
CA MET A 118 23.96 13.92 -5.32
C MET A 118 24.87 14.21 -4.12
N THR A 119 24.51 15.16 -3.25
CA THR A 119 25.38 15.69 -2.21
C THR A 119 24.60 16.05 -0.95
N GLY A 120 25.22 15.94 0.23
CA GLY A 120 24.56 16.25 1.50
C GLY A 120 24.11 15.01 2.26
N GLU A 121 23.04 15.16 3.05
CA GLU A 121 22.54 14.17 4.01
C GLU A 121 22.04 12.87 3.36
N SER A 122 21.98 11.82 4.17
CA SER A 122 21.40 10.54 3.77
C SER A 122 19.88 10.67 3.58
N TYR A 123 19.35 9.97 2.59
CA TYR A 123 17.91 9.90 2.35
C TYR A 123 17.51 8.58 1.69
N LEU A 124 16.23 8.27 1.79
CA LEU A 124 15.57 7.23 1.00
C LEU A 124 14.31 7.86 0.40
N LYS A 125 14.25 7.92 -0.94
CA LYS A 125 13.07 8.38 -1.68
C LYS A 125 12.46 7.23 -2.45
N GLU A 126 11.16 7.05 -2.29
CA GLU A 126 10.34 6.12 -3.05
C GLU A 126 9.57 6.92 -4.09
N ILE A 127 9.74 6.58 -5.37
CA ILE A 127 9.15 7.34 -6.46
C ILE A 127 8.40 6.36 -7.35
N PRO A 128 7.06 6.40 -7.40
CA PRO A 128 6.29 5.55 -8.30
C PRO A 128 6.75 5.68 -9.74
N PHE A 129 6.97 4.56 -10.41
CA PHE A 129 7.09 4.57 -11.86
C PHE A 129 5.71 4.47 -12.50
N LYS A 130 5.57 5.09 -13.67
CA LYS A 130 4.43 4.91 -14.55
C LYS A 130 4.44 3.48 -15.09
N TYR A 131 3.41 2.70 -14.78
CA TYR A 131 3.28 1.32 -15.21
C TYR A 131 2.91 1.25 -16.70
N SER A 132 3.44 0.23 -17.37
CA SER A 132 2.95 -0.27 -18.66
C SER A 132 3.36 -1.72 -18.80
N ASP A 133 2.62 -2.51 -19.56
CA ASP A 133 2.97 -3.92 -19.78
C ASP A 133 4.33 -4.07 -20.47
N ALA A 134 4.66 -3.15 -21.38
CA ALA A 134 5.98 -3.09 -22.03
C ALA A 134 7.11 -2.84 -21.01
N LEU A 135 6.91 -1.91 -20.07
CA LEU A 135 7.88 -1.66 -19.00
C LEU A 135 8.01 -2.88 -18.08
N LEU A 136 6.90 -3.50 -17.68
CA LEU A 136 6.95 -4.70 -16.84
C LEU A 136 7.77 -5.78 -17.52
N VAL A 137 7.50 -6.08 -18.79
CA VAL A 137 8.21 -7.12 -19.54
C VAL A 137 9.70 -6.80 -19.64
N ALA A 138 10.07 -5.54 -19.91
CA ALA A 138 11.47 -5.11 -19.94
C ALA A 138 12.15 -5.25 -18.58
N LEU A 139 11.49 -4.80 -17.51
CA LEU A 139 12.00 -4.84 -16.15
C LEU A 139 12.12 -6.28 -15.63
N LEU A 140 11.11 -7.11 -15.87
CA LEU A 140 11.15 -8.53 -15.52
C LEU A 140 12.24 -9.26 -16.30
N SER A 141 12.47 -8.90 -17.57
CA SER A 141 13.55 -9.48 -18.37
C SER A 141 14.94 -9.13 -17.81
N ASP A 142 15.15 -7.87 -17.43
CA ASP A 142 16.37 -7.40 -16.76
C ASP A 142 16.59 -8.14 -15.44
N THR A 143 15.58 -8.14 -14.57
CA THR A 143 15.58 -8.81 -13.27
C THR A 143 15.86 -10.32 -13.38
N LEU A 144 15.25 -11.00 -14.35
CA LEU A 144 15.44 -12.43 -14.57
C LEU A 144 16.67 -12.76 -15.40
N GLY A 145 17.33 -11.79 -16.03
CA GLY A 145 18.38 -12.04 -17.04
C GLY A 145 17.92 -13.03 -18.13
N ARG A 146 16.65 -12.97 -18.51
CA ARG A 146 15.99 -13.83 -19.51
C ARG A 146 14.97 -13.00 -20.25
N GLU A 147 14.82 -13.23 -21.55
CA GLU A 147 13.77 -12.58 -22.31
C GLU A 147 12.38 -13.03 -21.82
N VAL A 148 11.55 -12.05 -21.49
CA VAL A 148 10.11 -12.17 -21.32
C VAL A 148 9.47 -11.47 -22.51
N THR A 149 8.43 -12.07 -23.08
CA THR A 149 7.70 -11.50 -24.22
C THR A 149 6.28 -11.13 -23.78
N LEU A 150 5.82 -9.95 -24.18
CA LEU A 150 4.43 -9.57 -24.01
C LEU A 150 3.57 -10.40 -24.96
N LEU A 151 2.56 -11.06 -24.42
CA LEU A 151 1.61 -11.88 -25.15
C LEU A 151 0.23 -11.22 -25.11
N ASP A 152 -0.16 -10.62 -26.23
CA ASP A 152 -1.48 -10.03 -26.39
C ASP A 152 -2.47 -11.09 -26.89
N LEU A 153 -3.00 -11.90 -25.95
CA LEU A 153 -4.05 -12.87 -26.22
C LEU A 153 -5.29 -12.55 -25.38
N PRO A 154 -6.37 -12.00 -25.97
CA PRO A 154 -7.52 -11.50 -25.22
C PRO A 154 -8.20 -12.57 -24.36
N VAL A 155 -8.07 -13.84 -24.77
CA VAL A 155 -8.45 -15.01 -23.99
C VAL A 155 -7.28 -16.00 -24.09
N LEU A 156 -6.78 -16.44 -22.94
CA LEU A 156 -5.86 -17.56 -22.88
C LEU A 156 -6.62 -18.82 -23.32
N PRO A 157 -6.08 -19.66 -24.23
CA PRO A 157 -6.72 -20.92 -24.59
C PRO A 157 -7.11 -21.74 -23.36
N ASP A 158 -8.30 -22.34 -23.36
CA ASP A 158 -8.79 -23.17 -22.25
C ASP A 158 -7.86 -24.37 -21.96
N ASP A 159 -7.09 -24.79 -22.98
CA ASP A 159 -6.18 -25.94 -22.95
C ASP A 159 -4.71 -25.53 -22.69
N PHE A 160 -4.42 -24.94 -21.53
CA PHE A 160 -3.08 -25.06 -20.96
C PHE A 160 -3.02 -26.35 -20.15
N PRO A 161 -2.38 -27.43 -20.65
CA PRO A 161 -2.38 -28.74 -19.99
C PRO A 161 -1.77 -28.69 -18.58
N GLU A 162 -0.98 -27.66 -18.27
CA GLU A 162 -0.38 -27.43 -16.96
C GLU A 162 -0.53 -25.96 -16.52
N SER A 163 -1.68 -25.61 -15.93
CA SER A 163 -1.84 -24.34 -15.20
C SER A 163 -1.52 -24.55 -13.71
N ARG A 164 -0.75 -23.64 -13.11
CA ARG A 164 -0.46 -23.66 -11.67
C ARG A 164 -0.59 -22.28 -11.07
N GLU A 165 -1.40 -22.15 -10.02
CA GLU A 165 -1.37 -20.97 -9.16
C GLU A 165 -0.12 -21.05 -8.27
N LEU A 166 0.72 -20.01 -8.36
CA LEU A 166 1.85 -19.85 -7.48
C LEU A 166 1.49 -18.84 -6.41
N GLY A 167 1.32 -19.35 -5.19
CA GLY A 167 1.39 -18.53 -4.00
C GLY A 167 2.82 -18.04 -3.78
N GLY A 168 2.96 -16.92 -3.07
CA GLY A 168 4.24 -16.40 -2.65
C GLY A 168 4.06 -15.28 -1.65
N GLY A 169 5.01 -15.16 -0.73
CA GLY A 169 5.04 -14.12 0.29
C GLY A 169 4.29 -14.50 1.57
N ASN A 170 4.59 -13.77 2.65
CA ASN A 170 3.97 -13.98 3.95
C ASN A 170 2.73 -13.07 4.09
N MET A 171 1.54 -13.68 4.06
CA MET A 171 0.26 -12.97 4.13
C MET A 171 0.11 -12.17 5.43
N PHE A 172 0.56 -12.71 6.57
CA PHE A 172 0.53 -11.99 7.84
C PHE A 172 1.42 -10.75 7.80
N GLU A 173 2.65 -10.87 7.29
CA GLU A 173 3.57 -9.73 7.15
C GLU A 173 3.05 -8.70 6.14
N THR A 174 2.40 -9.14 5.07
CA THR A 174 1.77 -8.23 4.09
C THR A 174 0.64 -7.42 4.74
N TYR A 175 -0.22 -8.06 5.52
CA TYR A 175 -1.30 -7.38 6.25
C TYR A 175 -0.76 -6.48 7.37
N ARG A 176 0.27 -6.93 8.08
CA ARG A 176 0.94 -6.15 9.11
C ARG A 176 1.58 -4.91 8.51
N PHE A 177 2.29 -5.03 7.39
CA PHE A 177 2.91 -3.91 6.70
C PHE A 177 1.85 -2.92 6.21
N LEU A 178 0.80 -3.40 5.53
CA LEU A 178 -0.35 -2.60 5.12
C LEU A 178 -0.93 -1.79 6.28
N LEU A 179 -1.24 -2.45 7.41
CA LEU A 179 -1.93 -1.81 8.52
C LEU A 179 -1.00 -0.88 9.32
N GLN A 180 0.25 -1.26 9.55
CA GLN A 180 1.22 -0.49 10.32
C GLN A 180 1.76 0.73 9.57
N HIS A 181 2.05 0.59 8.27
CA HIS A 181 2.59 1.65 7.42
C HIS A 181 1.52 2.42 6.64
N SER A 182 0.27 1.95 6.65
CA SER A 182 -0.82 2.54 5.86
C SER A 182 -0.53 2.52 4.36
N ASP A 183 -0.01 1.39 3.86
CA ASP A 183 0.41 1.28 2.47
C ASP A 183 -0.79 1.21 1.52
N ASN A 184 -1.01 2.27 0.75
CA ASN A 184 -2.14 2.37 -0.16
C ASN A 184 -2.05 1.36 -1.31
N PHE A 185 -0.84 1.12 -1.83
CA PHE A 185 -0.63 0.25 -2.97
C PHE A 185 -1.01 -1.19 -2.65
N ILE A 186 -0.59 -1.70 -1.50
CA ILE A 186 -0.97 -3.04 -1.03
C ILE A 186 -2.48 -3.12 -0.83
N ALA A 187 -3.12 -2.08 -0.29
CA ALA A 187 -4.56 -2.07 -0.07
C ALA A 187 -5.34 -2.28 -1.39
N GLU A 188 -4.94 -1.57 -2.45
CA GLU A 188 -5.54 -1.74 -3.77
C GLU A 188 -5.24 -3.11 -4.38
N GLN A 189 -3.99 -3.56 -4.27
CA GLN A 189 -3.55 -4.82 -4.85
C GLN A 189 -4.22 -6.02 -4.20
N LEU A 190 -4.48 -5.99 -2.89
CA LEU A 190 -5.26 -7.03 -2.22
C LEU A 190 -6.69 -7.13 -2.76
N LEU A 191 -7.36 -6.00 -3.06
CA LEU A 191 -8.68 -6.03 -3.68
C LEU A 191 -8.62 -6.61 -5.10
N LEU A 192 -7.57 -6.30 -5.88
CA LEU A 192 -7.34 -6.89 -7.19
C LEU A 192 -7.10 -8.40 -7.08
N MET A 193 -6.28 -8.86 -6.13
CA MET A 193 -6.04 -10.29 -5.88
C MET A 193 -7.33 -11.03 -5.49
N CYS A 194 -8.16 -10.44 -4.63
CA CYS A 194 -9.48 -11.00 -4.31
C CYS A 194 -10.35 -11.11 -5.56
N SER A 195 -10.32 -10.10 -6.44
CA SER A 195 -11.06 -10.14 -7.70
C SER A 195 -10.54 -11.26 -8.61
N ALA A 196 -9.21 -11.43 -8.70
CA ALA A 196 -8.60 -12.51 -9.47
C ALA A 196 -9.11 -13.87 -8.98
N ARG A 197 -9.13 -14.06 -7.65
CA ARG A 197 -9.55 -15.31 -7.04
C ARG A 197 -11.04 -15.61 -7.23
N LEU A 198 -11.88 -14.59 -7.20
CA LEU A 198 -13.35 -14.72 -7.27
C LEU A 198 -13.87 -14.77 -8.71
N PHE A 199 -13.20 -14.09 -9.63
CA PHE A 199 -13.74 -13.73 -10.94
C PHE A 199 -12.77 -13.91 -12.11
N ASP A 200 -11.54 -14.35 -11.86
CA ASP A 200 -10.47 -14.47 -12.84
C ASP A 200 -10.15 -13.16 -13.58
N THR A 201 -10.46 -12.03 -12.94
CA THR A 201 -10.22 -10.67 -13.44
C THR A 201 -9.71 -9.80 -12.31
N LEU A 202 -8.82 -8.86 -12.58
CA LEU A 202 -8.36 -7.86 -11.63
C LEU A 202 -9.21 -6.60 -11.81
N GLN A 203 -10.23 -6.43 -10.97
CA GLN A 203 -11.13 -5.28 -10.99
C GLN A 203 -11.63 -4.98 -9.57
N VAL A 204 -11.21 -3.84 -9.01
CA VAL A 204 -11.49 -3.48 -7.60
C VAL A 204 -12.99 -3.42 -7.32
N SER A 205 -13.76 -2.85 -8.25
CA SER A 205 -15.21 -2.67 -8.07
C SER A 205 -15.97 -3.99 -7.90
N ARG A 206 -15.52 -5.09 -8.50
CA ARG A 206 -16.14 -6.42 -8.31
C ARG A 206 -15.91 -6.96 -6.92
N THR A 207 -14.69 -6.82 -6.40
CA THR A 207 -14.38 -7.21 -5.01
C THR A 207 -15.19 -6.40 -4.01
N ILE A 208 -15.27 -5.09 -4.20
CA ILE A 208 -16.08 -4.20 -3.34
C ILE A 208 -17.55 -4.60 -3.37
N ALA A 209 -18.13 -4.79 -4.56
CA ALA A 209 -19.53 -5.20 -4.71
C ALA A 209 -19.80 -6.56 -4.04
N TYR A 210 -18.90 -7.53 -4.24
CA TYR A 210 -18.97 -8.83 -3.59
C TYR A 210 -18.90 -8.71 -2.06
N ALA A 211 -17.97 -7.91 -1.52
CA ALA A 211 -17.82 -7.74 -0.09
C ALA A 211 -19.02 -7.01 0.54
N LYS A 212 -19.57 -6.00 -0.13
CA LYS A 212 -20.83 -5.34 0.26
C LYS A 212 -21.97 -6.35 0.38
N ASP A 213 -22.14 -7.23 -0.62
CA ASP A 213 -23.19 -8.26 -0.60
C ASP A 213 -22.91 -9.37 0.43
N ARG A 214 -21.67 -9.83 0.59
CA ARG A 214 -21.40 -11.04 1.39
C ARG A 214 -21.06 -10.79 2.83
N PHE A 215 -20.33 -9.72 3.13
CA PHE A 215 -19.77 -9.50 4.46
C PHE A 215 -20.36 -8.29 5.19
N PHE A 216 -20.90 -7.33 4.44
CA PHE A 216 -21.25 -5.99 4.95
C PHE A 216 -22.72 -5.59 4.76
N ARG A 217 -23.62 -6.55 4.48
CA ARG A 217 -25.08 -6.31 4.46
C ARG A 217 -25.64 -5.89 5.81
N ASP A 218 -24.98 -6.25 6.91
CA ASP A 218 -25.37 -5.95 8.28
C ASP A 218 -24.67 -4.71 8.84
N LEU A 219 -24.05 -3.89 7.98
CA LEU A 219 -23.55 -2.58 8.41
C LEU A 219 -24.73 -1.67 8.77
N PRO A 220 -24.61 -0.88 9.85
CA PRO A 220 -25.69 0.00 10.31
C PRO A 220 -25.99 1.15 9.34
N ASP A 221 -25.01 1.58 8.55
CA ASP A 221 -25.18 2.55 7.46
C ASP A 221 -24.51 2.00 6.19
N GLU A 222 -25.16 2.17 5.04
CA GLU A 222 -24.61 1.73 3.76
C GLU A 222 -23.36 2.57 3.39
N PRO A 223 -22.21 1.94 3.12
CA PRO A 223 -21.01 2.66 2.73
C PRO A 223 -21.01 3.00 1.23
N VAL A 224 -20.44 4.17 0.91
CA VAL A 224 -19.86 4.45 -0.40
C VAL A 224 -18.39 4.07 -0.32
N TRP A 225 -18.01 2.99 -0.99
CA TRP A 225 -16.67 2.43 -0.96
C TRP A 225 -16.20 2.25 -2.41
N VAL A 226 -15.09 2.88 -2.79
CA VAL A 226 -14.65 2.94 -4.20
C VAL A 226 -13.20 2.52 -4.42
N ASP A 227 -12.39 2.40 -3.37
CA ASP A 227 -10.98 1.98 -3.45
C ASP A 227 -10.53 1.26 -2.16
N GLY A 228 -9.41 0.54 -2.18
CA GLY A 228 -8.91 -0.21 -1.01
C GLY A 228 -8.16 0.65 0.00
N SER A 229 -7.54 1.73 -0.45
CA SER A 229 -6.61 2.57 0.30
C SER A 229 -7.27 3.67 1.12
N GLY A 230 -8.45 4.15 0.70
CA GLY A 230 -9.07 5.33 1.27
C GLY A 230 -8.49 6.66 0.75
N LEU A 231 -7.66 6.63 -0.30
CA LEU A 231 -7.17 7.85 -0.97
C LEU A 231 -8.30 8.64 -1.63
N SER A 232 -9.28 7.92 -2.19
CA SER A 232 -10.41 8.54 -2.87
C SER A 232 -11.23 9.39 -1.91
N ARG A 233 -11.47 10.64 -2.33
CA ARG A 233 -12.39 11.57 -1.68
C ARG A 233 -13.86 11.17 -1.82
N TYR A 234 -14.18 10.13 -2.60
CA TYR A 234 -15.54 9.64 -2.79
C TYR A 234 -15.96 8.61 -1.74
N ASN A 235 -15.02 8.07 -0.96
CA ASN A 235 -15.35 7.16 0.13
C ASN A 235 -16.16 7.86 1.22
N LEU A 236 -17.28 7.26 1.61
CA LEU A 236 -18.15 7.72 2.70
C LEU A 236 -18.48 6.53 3.61
N LEU A 237 -17.96 6.58 4.83
CA LEU A 237 -18.22 5.61 5.89
C LEU A 237 -18.58 6.35 7.18
N THR A 238 -19.39 5.72 8.02
CA THR A 238 -19.72 6.24 9.36
C THR A 238 -18.88 5.56 10.44
N PRO A 239 -18.64 6.22 11.60
CA PRO A 239 -17.93 5.60 12.71
C PRO A 239 -18.58 4.30 13.18
N ARG A 240 -19.92 4.21 13.18
CA ARG A 240 -20.64 3.00 13.59
C ARG A 240 -20.49 1.84 12.61
N SER A 241 -20.41 2.11 11.30
CA SER A 241 -20.10 1.07 10.31
C SER A 241 -18.67 0.56 10.45
N VAL A 242 -17.70 1.44 10.74
CA VAL A 242 -16.32 1.01 11.02
C VAL A 242 -16.23 0.20 12.32
N VAL A 243 -16.91 0.62 13.38
CA VAL A 243 -17.02 -0.16 14.62
C VAL A 243 -17.62 -1.54 14.35
N ARG A 244 -18.66 -1.64 13.49
CA ARG A 244 -19.26 -2.92 13.12
C ARG A 244 -18.28 -3.86 12.40
N VAL A 245 -17.40 -3.31 11.55
CA VAL A 245 -16.32 -4.10 10.91
C VAL A 245 -15.29 -4.56 11.95
N LEU A 246 -14.85 -3.67 12.83
CA LEU A 246 -13.92 -4.00 13.91
C LEU A 246 -14.51 -5.07 14.86
N GLU A 247 -15.80 -5.01 15.19
CA GLU A 247 -16.48 -6.06 15.95
C GLU A 247 -16.41 -7.43 15.29
N LYS A 248 -16.53 -7.49 13.95
CA LYS A 248 -16.41 -8.75 13.19
C LYS A 248 -14.97 -9.26 13.26
N MET A 249 -13.99 -8.39 13.01
CA MET A 249 -12.57 -8.74 13.09
C MET A 249 -12.19 -9.27 14.48
N TYR A 250 -12.64 -8.62 15.55
CA TYR A 250 -12.39 -9.06 16.94
C TYR A 250 -13.02 -10.41 17.28
N LYS A 251 -14.13 -10.78 16.61
CA LYS A 251 -14.78 -12.09 16.79
C LYS A 251 -14.09 -13.21 16.01
N GLU A 252 -13.50 -12.88 14.86
CA GLU A 252 -12.93 -13.86 13.93
C GLU A 252 -11.44 -14.10 14.15
N ILE A 253 -10.71 -13.08 14.64
CA ILE A 253 -9.25 -13.12 14.78
C ILE A 253 -8.90 -13.10 16.27
N PRO A 254 -8.05 -14.04 16.77
CA PRO A 254 -7.56 -14.00 18.14
C PRO A 254 -6.96 -12.64 18.51
N GLU A 255 -7.27 -12.12 19.71
CA GLU A 255 -6.88 -10.76 20.15
C GLU A 255 -5.38 -10.50 19.93
N GLU A 256 -4.52 -11.43 20.34
CA GLU A 256 -3.07 -11.31 20.19
C GLU A 256 -2.65 -11.12 18.72
N GLN A 257 -3.20 -11.94 17.81
CA GLN A 257 -2.90 -11.85 16.39
C GLN A 257 -3.44 -10.55 15.77
N LEU A 258 -4.65 -10.15 16.16
CA LEU A 258 -5.29 -8.93 15.68
C LEU A 258 -4.53 -7.68 16.11
N PHE A 259 -4.06 -7.64 17.36
CA PHE A 259 -3.32 -6.50 17.89
C PHE A 259 -1.90 -6.43 17.31
N ALA A 260 -1.28 -7.58 17.01
CA ALA A 260 0.01 -7.63 16.32
C ALA A 260 -0.04 -7.11 14.87
N LEU A 261 -1.21 -7.15 14.22
CA LEU A 261 -1.41 -6.60 12.88
C LEU A 261 -1.50 -5.08 12.86
N LEU A 262 -2.06 -4.46 13.91
CA LEU A 262 -2.36 -3.03 13.93
C LEU A 262 -1.18 -2.18 14.42
N PRO A 263 -1.12 -0.88 14.05
CA PRO A 263 -0.26 0.08 14.75
C PRO A 263 -0.55 0.08 16.25
N ALA A 264 0.49 0.10 17.07
CA ALA A 264 0.40 0.11 18.52
C ALA A 264 0.94 1.42 19.10
N GLY A 265 0.16 2.08 19.95
CA GLY A 265 0.49 3.38 20.53
C GLY A 265 1.81 3.37 21.30
N GLY A 266 2.71 4.30 20.97
CA GLY A 266 4.04 4.38 21.59
C GLY A 266 5.03 3.30 21.13
N VAL A 267 4.65 2.42 20.18
CA VAL A 267 5.44 1.22 19.86
C VAL A 267 5.68 1.04 18.37
N SER A 268 4.64 1.13 17.52
CA SER A 268 4.79 0.76 16.11
C SER A 268 3.84 1.48 15.15
N GLY A 269 4.29 1.57 13.90
CA GLY A 269 3.52 2.09 12.78
C GLY A 269 3.14 3.56 12.94
N THR A 270 2.08 3.97 12.26
CA THR A 270 1.64 5.38 12.18
C THR A 270 1.28 6.08 13.51
N ILE A 271 1.25 5.36 14.64
CA ILE A 271 1.01 5.91 15.98
C ILE A 271 2.15 5.62 16.97
N GLU A 272 3.35 5.27 16.50
CA GLU A 272 4.51 4.97 17.35
C GLU A 272 4.92 6.13 18.27
N HIS A 273 4.56 7.37 17.93
CA HIS A 273 4.82 8.57 18.73
C HIS A 273 3.56 9.15 19.40
N TRP A 274 2.48 8.38 19.47
CA TRP A 274 1.19 8.79 20.01
C TRP A 274 0.59 7.70 20.90
N TYR A 275 -0.27 8.08 21.85
CA TYR A 275 -1.01 7.16 22.71
C TYR A 275 -0.08 6.22 23.50
N GLU A 276 1.06 6.73 23.95
CA GLU A 276 2.01 5.98 24.77
C GLU A 276 1.40 5.64 26.14
N GLY A 277 1.50 4.37 26.53
CA GLY A 277 1.02 3.86 27.81
C GLY A 277 2.17 3.56 28.78
N GLU A 278 1.91 3.69 30.08
CA GLU A 278 2.91 3.46 31.14
C GLU A 278 3.47 2.03 31.17
N ASN A 279 2.65 1.03 30.83
CA ASN A 279 3.00 -0.40 30.89
C ASN A 279 2.83 -1.08 29.52
N GLY A 280 3.19 -0.36 28.46
CA GLY A 280 3.03 -0.81 27.08
C GLY A 280 1.79 -0.21 26.38
N PRO A 281 1.55 -0.62 25.12
CA PRO A 281 0.52 -0.02 24.28
C PRO A 281 -0.88 -0.36 24.80
N TYR A 282 -1.73 0.65 24.92
CA TYR A 282 -3.15 0.50 25.28
C TYR A 282 -4.09 0.82 24.10
N VAL A 283 -3.56 1.38 23.01
CA VAL A 283 -4.30 1.66 21.77
C VAL A 283 -3.67 0.86 20.63
N PHE A 284 -4.52 0.10 19.93
CA PHE A 284 -4.17 -0.65 18.73
C PHE A 284 -5.11 -0.22 17.61
N ALA A 285 -4.67 0.65 16.72
CA ALA A 285 -5.60 1.36 15.83
C ALA A 285 -4.99 1.78 14.50
N LYS A 286 -5.82 1.75 13.46
CA LYS A 286 -5.47 2.22 12.13
C LYS A 286 -5.74 3.73 12.00
N THR A 287 -4.75 4.46 11.50
CA THR A 287 -4.90 5.88 11.14
C THR A 287 -5.44 6.06 9.72
N GLY A 288 -6.13 7.15 9.47
CA GLY A 288 -6.43 7.64 8.13
C GLY A 288 -6.23 9.14 8.09
N THR A 289 -5.29 9.64 7.28
CA THR A 289 -4.96 11.07 7.22
C THR A 289 -4.89 11.52 5.77
N LEU A 290 -5.66 12.55 5.45
CA LEU A 290 -5.59 13.30 4.19
C LEU A 290 -5.68 14.79 4.54
N SER A 291 -5.39 15.68 3.59
CA SER A 291 -5.60 17.12 3.80
C SER A 291 -7.02 17.38 4.29
N GLY A 292 -7.16 17.96 5.49
CA GLY A 292 -8.42 18.27 6.15
C GLY A 292 -9.09 17.11 6.90
N ASN A 293 -8.53 15.90 6.90
CA ASN A 293 -9.14 14.70 7.47
C ASN A 293 -8.14 13.95 8.37
N HIS A 294 -8.61 13.47 9.52
CA HIS A 294 -7.83 12.64 10.42
C HIS A 294 -8.78 11.71 11.20
N CYS A 295 -8.60 10.42 10.96
CA CYS A 295 -9.36 9.34 11.57
C CYS A 295 -8.44 8.41 12.34
N LEU A 296 -8.97 7.82 13.40
CA LEU A 296 -8.35 6.73 14.14
C LEU A 296 -9.44 5.75 14.56
N SER A 297 -9.33 4.50 14.16
CA SER A 297 -10.29 3.45 14.53
C SER A 297 -9.57 2.18 14.91
N GLY A 298 -10.04 1.52 15.97
CA GLY A 298 -9.40 0.31 16.48
C GLY A 298 -9.87 -0.07 17.88
N TYR A 299 -8.93 -0.60 18.64
CA TYR A 299 -9.15 -1.18 19.96
C TYR A 299 -8.41 -0.39 21.04
N LEU A 300 -9.05 -0.28 22.20
CA LEU A 300 -8.47 0.32 23.40
C LEU A 300 -8.57 -0.67 24.56
N LYS A 301 -7.43 -1.06 25.13
CA LYS A 301 -7.35 -1.95 26.29
C LYS A 301 -7.27 -1.12 27.56
N THR A 302 -8.34 -1.12 28.36
CA THR A 302 -8.48 -0.26 29.54
C THR A 302 -7.59 -0.72 30.70
N LYS A 303 -7.43 0.12 31.74
CA LYS A 303 -6.66 -0.26 32.93
C LYS A 303 -7.26 -1.46 33.66
N SER A 304 -8.58 -1.67 33.62
CA SER A 304 -9.20 -2.89 34.18
C SER A 304 -9.00 -4.15 33.33
N GLY A 305 -8.43 -4.02 32.12
CA GLY A 305 -8.19 -5.11 31.18
C GLY A 305 -9.34 -5.35 30.20
N LYS A 306 -10.38 -4.51 30.17
CA LYS A 306 -11.45 -4.60 29.17
C LYS A 306 -10.98 -4.06 27.83
N THR A 307 -11.36 -4.73 26.74
CA THR A 307 -11.13 -4.23 25.38
C THR A 307 -12.37 -3.48 24.90
N LEU A 308 -12.19 -2.21 24.53
CA LEU A 308 -13.20 -1.36 23.91
C LEU A 308 -12.89 -1.21 22.42
N ILE A 309 -13.94 -1.05 21.61
CA ILE A 309 -13.85 -0.77 20.18
C ILE A 309 -14.26 0.68 19.95
N PHE A 310 -13.49 1.42 19.17
CA PHE A 310 -13.77 2.84 18.92
C PHE A 310 -13.50 3.24 17.46
N SER A 311 -14.14 4.34 17.06
CA SER A 311 -13.84 5.03 15.81
C SER A 311 -14.00 6.53 16.01
N PHE A 312 -12.93 7.27 15.73
CA PHE A 312 -12.87 8.73 15.70
C PHE A 312 -12.66 9.18 14.26
N MET A 313 -13.57 10.00 13.74
CA MET A 313 -13.48 10.55 12.39
C MET A 313 -13.62 12.06 12.43
N ASN A 314 -12.53 12.77 12.15
CA ASN A 314 -12.51 14.24 12.10
C ASN A 314 -12.30 14.69 10.66
N ASN A 315 -13.28 15.38 10.10
CA ASN A 315 -13.27 15.88 8.73
C ASN A 315 -13.33 17.40 8.70
N HIS A 316 -12.84 18.00 7.62
CA HIS A 316 -12.91 19.43 7.31
C HIS A 316 -12.27 20.36 8.36
N TYR A 317 -11.29 19.89 9.13
CA TYR A 317 -10.48 20.81 9.96
C TYR A 317 -9.45 21.53 9.08
N ARG A 318 -8.98 22.70 9.56
CA ARG A 318 -8.03 23.54 8.83
C ARG A 318 -6.64 23.39 9.42
N GLY A 319 -5.64 23.34 8.55
CA GLY A 319 -4.23 23.32 8.95
C GLY A 319 -3.75 21.95 9.45
N SER A 320 -2.85 21.96 10.43
CA SER A 320 -2.20 20.75 10.95
C SER A 320 -3.18 19.80 11.66
N SER A 321 -2.95 18.50 11.54
CA SER A 321 -3.67 17.46 12.29
C SER A 321 -3.27 17.38 13.78
N ALA A 322 -2.16 18.02 14.18
CA ALA A 322 -1.60 17.89 15.52
C ALA A 322 -2.55 18.32 16.67
N PRO A 323 -3.35 19.41 16.57
CA PRO A 323 -4.33 19.74 17.61
C PRO A 323 -5.42 18.69 17.75
N VAL A 324 -5.91 18.15 16.62
CA VAL A 324 -6.93 17.09 16.60
C VAL A 324 -6.39 15.82 17.26
N LYS A 325 -5.18 15.39 16.88
CA LYS A 325 -4.52 14.22 17.46
C LYS A 325 -4.34 14.34 18.99
N ARG A 326 -3.90 15.50 19.48
CA ARG A 326 -3.75 15.76 20.93
C ARG A 326 -5.07 15.67 21.68
N GLU A 327 -6.15 16.17 21.10
CA GLU A 327 -7.47 16.09 21.73
C GLU A 327 -8.01 14.65 21.73
N MET A 328 -7.79 13.90 20.65
CA MET A 328 -8.10 12.47 20.59
C MET A 328 -7.35 11.67 21.66
N GLU A 329 -6.04 11.90 21.79
CA GLU A 329 -5.21 11.27 22.81
C GLU A 329 -5.69 11.58 24.22
N ARG A 330 -6.03 12.85 24.49
CA ARG A 330 -6.60 13.26 25.79
C ARG A 330 -7.89 12.51 26.12
N ILE A 331 -8.79 12.34 25.15
CA ILE A 331 -10.06 11.63 25.35
C ILE A 331 -9.83 10.14 25.55
N LEU A 332 -9.03 9.50 24.69
CA LEU A 332 -8.74 8.06 24.78
C LEU A 332 -8.01 7.72 26.08
N LYS A 333 -7.07 8.57 26.53
CA LYS A 333 -6.39 8.38 27.82
C LYS A 333 -7.38 8.41 29.00
N LYS A 334 -8.35 9.32 28.98
CA LYS A 334 -9.40 9.35 30.02
C LYS A 334 -10.26 8.08 30.02
N ILE A 335 -10.61 7.56 28.85
CA ILE A 335 -11.37 6.32 28.72
C ILE A 335 -10.54 5.13 29.24
N TYR A 336 -9.26 5.08 28.87
CA TYR A 336 -8.30 4.08 29.35
C TYR A 336 -8.20 4.05 30.88
N GLU A 337 -8.17 5.22 31.52
CA GLU A 337 -8.05 5.34 32.99
C GLU A 337 -9.35 5.10 33.74
N ALA A 338 -10.51 5.44 33.14
CA ALA A 338 -11.81 5.39 33.80
C ALA A 338 -12.47 4.01 33.79
N TYR A 339 -12.12 3.17 32.82
CA TYR A 339 -12.66 1.82 32.62
C TYR A 339 -11.60 0.76 32.81
#